data_AF-A0A928NM82-F1
#
_entry.id   AF-A0A928NM82-F1
#
_cell.length_a   1.000
_cell.length_b   1.000
_cell.length_c   1.000
_cell.angle_alpha   90.00
_cell.angle_beta   90.00
_cell.angle_gamma   90.00
#
_symmetry.space_group_name_H-M   'P 1'
#
loop_
_entity.id
_entity.type
_entity.pdbx_description
1 polymer ?
#
loop_
_entity_poly.entity_id
_entity_poly.type
_entity_poly.pdbx_seq_one_letter_code
_entity_poly.pdbx_strand_id
1 'polypeptide(L)'
;MMSLRVYLANLGKYTDEGYLIGKYIKLPIKDSDLERVLQEIGIDGIKYGAYFIPDIETNVIGLSKTITEYTSIRELNTLAEMLENLCESDYEKLSAILECEMYSNISDIIGTIENLENWDLYYNARTEKELGYYFIEELSSIQIPDNIRPYFDFEMYGRDLRIELGGTFTTYGYIVENSK
;
A
#
# COMPACT_ATOMS: atom_id res chain seq x y z
N MET A 1 10.72 4.55 10.86
CA MET A 1 9.74 5.58 10.48
C MET A 1 10.30 6.36 9.29
N MET A 2 9.93 5.97 8.07
CA MET A 2 10.13 6.80 6.88
C MET A 2 8.75 6.96 6.24
N SER A 3 8.29 8.21 6.21
CA SER A 3 7.01 8.63 5.67
C SER A 3 7.18 9.07 4.22
N LEU A 4 6.09 8.97 3.46
CA LEU A 4 5.94 9.26 2.05
C LEU A 4 6.71 10.53 1.61
N ARG A 5 7.57 10.40 0.61
CA ARG A 5 8.22 11.53 -0.06
C ARG A 5 7.88 11.53 -1.53
N VAL A 6 7.74 12.74 -2.09
CA VAL A 6 7.53 12.92 -3.53
C VAL A 6 8.50 13.96 -4.06
N TYR A 7 9.00 13.74 -5.27
CA TYR A 7 9.77 14.74 -5.99
C TYR A 7 8.79 15.69 -6.67
N LEU A 8 8.81 16.97 -6.29
CA LEU A 8 8.05 18.01 -6.96
C LEU A 8 8.90 18.67 -8.02
N ALA A 9 8.49 18.58 -9.28
CA ALA A 9 9.19 19.16 -10.42
C ALA A 9 8.36 20.26 -11.10
N ASN A 10 9.04 21.30 -11.59
CA ASN A 10 8.44 22.38 -12.35
C ASN A 10 8.09 21.91 -13.77
N LEU A 11 6.80 21.86 -14.10
CA LEU A 11 6.32 21.31 -15.37
C LEU A 11 6.76 22.18 -16.56
N GLY A 12 6.59 23.50 -16.48
CA GLY A 12 6.89 24.38 -17.61
C GLY A 12 8.39 24.49 -17.90
N LYS A 13 9.26 24.46 -16.87
CA LYS A 13 10.71 24.37 -17.11
C LYS A 13 11.13 23.06 -17.77
N TYR A 14 10.42 21.98 -17.46
CA TYR A 14 10.65 20.69 -18.10
C TYR A 14 10.16 20.68 -19.55
N THR A 15 8.92 21.11 -19.82
CA THR A 15 8.32 21.06 -21.17
C THR A 15 8.85 22.12 -22.12
N ASP A 16 9.08 23.34 -21.63
CA ASP A 16 9.38 24.49 -22.50
C ASP A 16 10.89 24.74 -22.63
N GLU A 17 11.67 24.31 -21.63
CA GLU A 17 13.11 24.58 -21.54
C GLU A 17 13.98 23.32 -21.43
N GLY A 18 13.37 22.14 -21.26
CA GLY A 18 14.08 20.86 -21.19
C GLY A 18 14.83 20.62 -19.87
N TYR A 19 14.58 21.41 -18.83
CA TYR A 19 15.25 21.28 -17.54
C TYR A 19 14.33 20.69 -16.47
N LEU A 20 14.73 19.54 -15.90
CA LEU A 20 14.06 18.98 -14.72
C LEU A 20 14.55 19.69 -13.45
N ILE A 21 13.84 20.74 -13.04
CA ILE A 21 14.09 21.46 -11.80
C ILE A 21 13.03 21.05 -10.77
N GLY A 22 13.46 20.46 -9.67
CA GLY A 22 12.57 19.99 -8.62
C GLY A 22 13.28 19.68 -7.31
N LYS A 23 12.49 19.23 -6.33
CA LYS A 23 12.97 18.92 -4.98
C LYS A 23 12.10 17.84 -4.33
N TYR A 24 12.72 16.94 -3.58
CA TYR A 24 11.97 16.03 -2.71
C TYR A 24 11.35 16.78 -1.54
N ILE A 25 10.07 16.53 -1.31
CA ILE A 25 9.36 16.95 -0.11
C ILE A 25 8.97 15.74 0.72
N LYS A 26 8.94 15.91 2.04
CA LYS A 26 8.38 14.94 2.98
C LYS A 26 6.93 15.29 3.24
N LEU A 27 6.07 14.27 3.22
CA LEU A 27 4.65 14.40 3.55
C LEU A 27 4.38 13.84 4.97
N PRO A 28 3.40 14.40 5.69
CA PRO A 28 2.60 15.57 5.29
C PRO A 28 3.42 16.88 5.31
N ILE A 29 3.10 17.80 4.40
CA ILE A 29 3.71 19.14 4.29
C ILE A 29 2.67 20.22 4.56
N LYS A 30 3.05 21.27 5.28
CA LYS A 30 2.19 22.45 5.52
C LYS A 30 2.15 23.33 4.28
N ASP A 31 1.03 24.02 4.05
CA ASP A 31 0.85 24.92 2.90
C ASP A 31 1.96 25.98 2.81
N SER A 32 2.36 26.59 3.92
CA SER A 32 3.44 27.59 3.94
C SER A 32 4.80 27.04 3.51
N ASP A 33 5.09 25.78 3.86
CA ASP A 33 6.34 25.12 3.46
C ASP A 33 6.27 24.65 2.00
N LEU A 34 5.09 24.20 1.56
CA LEU A 34 4.83 23.86 0.16
C LEU A 34 5.00 25.07 -0.75
N GLU A 35 4.39 26.22 -0.42
CA GLU A 35 4.54 27.48 -1.17
C GLU A 35 6.02 27.88 -1.31
N ARG A 36 6.79 27.75 -0.23
CA ARG A 36 8.23 28.00 -0.25
C ARG A 36 8.95 27.05 -1.21
N VAL A 37 8.66 25.75 -1.18
CA VAL A 37 9.26 24.78 -2.10
C VAL A 37 8.89 25.08 -3.56
N LEU A 38 7.63 25.46 -3.84
CA LEU A 38 7.19 25.83 -5.17
C LEU A 38 7.96 27.05 -5.70
N GLN A 39 8.15 28.07 -4.88
CA GLN A 39 8.99 29.23 -5.23
C GLN A 39 10.46 28.82 -5.47
N GLU A 40 11.03 27.95 -4.63
CA GLU A 40 12.40 27.45 -4.77
C GLU A 40 12.62 26.70 -6.10
N ILE A 41 11.63 25.93 -6.59
CA ILE A 41 11.70 25.24 -7.89
C ILE A 41 11.28 26.15 -9.07
N GLY A 42 11.00 27.42 -8.79
CA GLY A 42 10.71 28.45 -9.80
C GLY A 42 9.28 28.41 -10.33
N ILE A 43 8.32 27.93 -9.55
CA ILE A 43 6.88 28.10 -9.79
C ILE A 43 6.50 29.44 -9.16
N ASP A 44 6.27 30.43 -10.01
CA ASP A 44 6.01 31.82 -9.64
C ASP A 44 4.53 32.22 -9.81
N GLY A 45 3.71 31.34 -10.40
CA GLY A 45 2.31 31.62 -10.71
C GLY A 45 2.12 32.64 -11.85
N ILE A 46 3.20 33.07 -12.51
CA ILE A 46 3.19 34.05 -13.61
C ILE A 46 3.58 33.36 -14.91
N LYS A 47 4.83 32.90 -15.01
CA LYS A 47 5.35 32.16 -16.18
C LYS A 47 5.20 30.65 -15.98
N TYR A 48 5.42 30.17 -14.76
CA TYR A 48 5.32 28.75 -14.41
C TYR A 48 4.30 28.57 -13.30
N GLY A 49 3.16 27.96 -13.63
CA GLY A 49 2.04 27.76 -12.70
C GLY A 49 1.80 26.33 -12.24
N ALA A 50 2.52 25.35 -12.78
CA ALA A 50 2.23 23.93 -12.54
C ALA A 50 3.47 23.13 -12.15
N TYR A 51 3.27 22.17 -11.23
CA TYR A 51 4.21 21.11 -10.89
C TYR A 51 3.69 19.75 -11.37
N PHE A 52 4.56 18.75 -11.35
CA PHE A 52 4.22 17.33 -11.47
C PHE A 52 5.12 16.48 -10.55
N ILE A 53 4.73 15.22 -10.33
CA ILE A 53 5.42 14.27 -9.46
C ILE A 53 6.05 13.14 -10.31
N PRO A 54 7.31 13.28 -10.77
CA PRO A 54 7.96 12.23 -11.55
C PRO A 54 8.47 11.07 -10.70
N ASP A 55 8.62 11.24 -9.38
CA ASP A 55 9.23 10.23 -8.53
C ASP A 55 8.72 10.26 -7.09
N ILE A 56 8.71 9.10 -6.46
CA ILE A 56 8.07 8.83 -5.17
C ILE A 56 8.88 7.82 -4.39
N GLU A 57 9.06 8.09 -3.10
CA GLU A 57 9.71 7.18 -2.18
C GLU A 57 8.78 6.87 -1.00
N THR A 58 8.52 5.59 -0.78
CA THR A 58 7.65 5.08 0.28
C THR A 58 8.12 3.70 0.73
N ASN A 59 7.88 3.41 2.00
CA ASN A 59 8.08 2.08 2.59
C ASN A 59 6.87 1.15 2.39
N VAL A 60 5.74 1.67 1.91
CA VAL A 60 4.53 0.89 1.61
C VAL A 60 4.68 0.27 0.23
N ILE A 61 4.84 -1.05 0.16
CA ILE A 61 5.00 -1.77 -1.11
C ILE A 61 3.69 -1.67 -1.91
N GLY A 62 3.81 -1.44 -3.22
CA GLY A 62 2.67 -1.30 -4.13
C GLY A 62 2.10 0.11 -4.21
N LEU A 63 2.33 0.97 -3.21
CA LEU A 63 1.72 2.31 -3.16
C LEU A 63 2.13 3.23 -4.32
N SER A 64 3.39 3.14 -4.77
CA SER A 64 3.90 3.94 -5.89
C SER A 64 3.21 3.63 -7.22
N LYS A 65 2.52 2.48 -7.35
CA LYS A 65 1.78 2.13 -8.57
C LYS A 65 0.50 2.93 -8.73
N THR A 66 -0.07 3.44 -7.64
CA THR A 66 -1.34 4.19 -7.64
C THR A 66 -1.13 5.69 -7.74
N ILE A 67 -0.02 6.20 -7.20
CA ILE A 67 0.27 7.64 -7.26
C ILE A 67 0.75 7.99 -8.67
N THR A 68 0.13 9.00 -9.25
CA THR A 68 0.44 9.51 -10.59
C THR A 68 1.18 10.84 -10.50
N GLU A 69 1.70 11.30 -11.64
CA GLU A 69 2.39 12.59 -11.73
C GLU A 69 1.51 13.81 -11.42
N TYR A 70 0.18 13.65 -11.44
CA TYR A 70 -0.80 14.71 -11.20
C TYR A 70 -1.58 14.51 -9.90
N THR A 71 -1.20 13.53 -9.07
CA THR A 71 -1.89 13.28 -7.81
C THR A 71 -1.77 14.49 -6.88
N SER A 72 -2.88 14.84 -6.22
CA SER A 72 -2.96 16.04 -5.40
C SER A 72 -2.10 15.94 -4.15
N ILE A 73 -1.33 16.98 -3.85
CA ILE A 73 -0.55 17.06 -2.60
C ILE A 73 -1.45 17.02 -1.37
N ARG A 74 -2.70 17.51 -1.47
CA ARG A 74 -3.67 17.40 -0.38
C ARG A 74 -4.05 15.95 -0.09
N GLU A 75 -4.31 15.16 -1.13
CA GLU A 75 -4.62 13.74 -0.98
C GLU A 75 -3.41 12.97 -0.44
N LEU A 76 -2.21 13.29 -0.93
CA LEU A 76 -0.97 12.69 -0.43
C LEU A 76 -0.65 13.10 1.01
N ASN A 77 -1.01 14.32 1.43
CA ASN A 77 -0.93 14.73 2.84
C ASN A 77 -1.85 13.89 3.71
N THR A 78 -3.13 13.75 3.33
CA THR A 78 -4.09 12.92 4.08
C THR A 78 -3.61 11.47 4.17
N LEU A 79 -3.16 10.90 3.06
CA LEU A 79 -2.59 9.55 3.05
C LEU A 79 -1.37 9.44 3.97
N ALA A 80 -0.43 10.39 3.91
CA ALA A 80 0.76 10.37 4.75
C ALA A 80 0.40 10.44 6.25
N GLU A 81 -0.56 11.29 6.63
CA GLU A 81 -1.07 11.37 8.00
C GLU A 81 -1.66 10.05 8.48
N MET A 82 -2.43 9.35 7.63
CA MET A 82 -2.99 8.05 7.96
C MET A 82 -1.91 6.99 8.13
N LEU A 83 -0.95 6.94 7.20
CA LEU A 83 0.18 6.01 7.28
C LEU A 83 0.98 6.23 8.57
N GLU A 84 1.21 7.47 9.00
CA GLU A 84 1.95 7.77 10.24
C GLU A 84 1.29 7.17 11.49
N ASN A 85 -0.01 6.87 11.46
CA ASN A 85 -0.76 6.28 12.55
C ASN A 85 -0.84 4.74 12.51
N LEU A 86 -0.39 4.10 11.43
CA LEU A 86 -0.44 2.64 11.30
C LEU A 86 0.63 1.94 12.14
N CYS A 87 0.27 0.80 12.73
CA CYS A 87 1.24 -0.09 13.35
C CYS A 87 1.89 -1.02 12.32
N GLU A 88 2.98 -1.71 12.70
CA GLU A 88 3.74 -2.57 11.78
C GLU A 88 2.88 -3.63 11.09
N SER A 89 1.97 -4.29 11.84
CA SER A 89 1.04 -5.28 11.27
C SER A 89 0.05 -4.66 10.28
N ASP A 90 -0.40 -3.42 10.52
CA ASP A 90 -1.30 -2.74 9.60
C ASP A 90 -0.57 -2.33 8.31
N TYR A 91 0.71 -1.98 8.40
CA TYR A 91 1.56 -1.72 7.23
C TYR A 91 1.73 -2.96 6.36
N GLU A 92 1.99 -4.12 6.98
CA GLU A 92 2.11 -5.40 6.28
C GLU A 92 0.76 -5.79 5.65
N LYS A 93 -0.34 -5.63 6.37
CA LYS A 93 -1.69 -5.86 5.86
C LYS A 93 -2.02 -4.96 4.67
N LEU A 94 -1.78 -3.66 4.77
CA LEU A 94 -1.98 -2.71 3.67
C LEU A 94 -1.11 -3.08 2.46
N SER A 95 0.16 -3.44 2.68
CA SER A 95 1.07 -3.82 1.60
C SER A 95 0.63 -5.12 0.91
N ALA A 96 0.06 -6.08 1.65
CA ALA A 96 -0.55 -7.29 1.10
C ALA A 96 -1.75 -6.94 0.20
N ILE A 97 -2.65 -6.06 0.66
CA ILE A 97 -3.81 -5.63 -0.12
C ILE A 97 -3.36 -4.94 -1.41
N LEU A 98 -2.38 -4.03 -1.34
CA LEU A 98 -1.83 -3.31 -2.51
C LEU A 98 -1.03 -4.21 -3.48
N GLU A 99 -0.63 -5.41 -3.07
CA GLU A 99 -0.03 -6.41 -3.96
C GLU A 99 -1.10 -7.14 -4.79
N CYS A 100 -2.29 -7.34 -4.22
CA CYS A 100 -3.43 -8.02 -4.85
C CYS A 100 -4.30 -7.07 -5.68
N GLU A 101 -4.63 -5.93 -5.11
CA GLU A 101 -5.60 -4.99 -5.66
C GLU A 101 -4.88 -3.89 -6.45
N MET A 102 -5.47 -3.52 -7.59
CA MET A 102 -5.00 -2.38 -8.38
C MET A 102 -5.92 -1.19 -8.16
N TYR A 103 -5.49 -0.26 -7.32
CA TYR A 103 -6.18 1.01 -7.13
C TYR A 103 -5.78 2.02 -8.19
N SER A 104 -6.77 2.76 -8.69
CA SER A 104 -6.57 3.81 -9.70
C SER A 104 -6.50 5.21 -9.10
N ASN A 105 -6.83 5.37 -7.81
CA ASN A 105 -6.81 6.66 -7.13
C ASN A 105 -6.46 6.50 -5.64
N ILE A 106 -6.06 7.62 -5.01
CA ILE A 106 -5.65 7.64 -3.59
C ILE A 106 -6.84 7.48 -2.64
N SER A 107 -8.02 7.95 -3.04
CA SER A 107 -9.24 7.84 -2.22
C SER A 107 -9.61 6.39 -1.94
N ASP A 108 -9.41 5.48 -2.89
CA ASP A 108 -9.66 4.05 -2.69
C ASP A 108 -8.66 3.44 -1.67
N ILE A 109 -7.41 3.91 -1.68
CA ILE A 109 -6.40 3.50 -0.69
C ILE A 109 -6.76 4.05 0.69
N ILE A 110 -7.18 5.31 0.77
CA ILE A 110 -7.69 5.91 2.02
C ILE A 110 -8.84 5.07 2.57
N GLY A 111 -9.84 4.76 1.73
CA GLY A 111 -10.96 3.90 2.13
C GLY A 111 -10.51 2.52 2.58
N THR A 112 -9.47 1.95 1.96
CA THR A 112 -8.88 0.68 2.38
C THR A 112 -8.23 0.79 3.76
N ILE A 113 -7.49 1.87 4.02
CA ILE A 113 -6.86 2.12 5.33
C ILE A 113 -7.94 2.29 6.42
N GLU A 114 -9.03 3.01 6.12
CA GLU A 114 -10.15 3.22 7.04
C GLU A 114 -10.92 1.94 7.37
N ASN A 115 -10.78 0.89 6.55
CA ASN A 115 -11.50 -0.38 6.68
C ASN A 115 -10.54 -1.59 6.78
N LEU A 116 -9.30 -1.41 7.29
CA LEU A 116 -8.32 -2.49 7.42
C LEU A 116 -8.77 -3.64 8.33
N GLU A 117 -9.72 -3.39 9.22
CA GLU A 117 -10.36 -4.39 10.07
C GLU A 117 -11.22 -5.37 9.28
N ASN A 118 -11.68 -5.00 8.08
CA ASN A 118 -12.43 -5.88 7.19
C ASN A 118 -11.53 -6.89 6.47
N TRP A 119 -10.22 -6.86 6.70
CA TRP A 119 -9.24 -7.72 6.05
C TRP A 119 -8.48 -8.56 7.07
N ASP A 120 -8.38 -9.87 6.80
CA ASP A 120 -7.54 -10.79 7.56
C ASP A 120 -6.30 -11.18 6.77
N LEU A 121 -5.13 -11.04 7.40
CA LEU A 121 -3.84 -11.46 6.86
C LEU A 121 -3.30 -12.63 7.66
N TYR A 122 -3.13 -13.77 7.00
CA TYR A 122 -2.49 -14.96 7.55
C TYR A 122 -1.01 -15.00 7.13
N TYR A 123 -0.17 -14.36 7.95
CA TYR A 123 1.21 -13.98 7.61
C TYR A 123 2.12 -15.12 7.09
N ASN A 124 1.94 -16.34 7.60
CA ASN A 124 2.79 -17.50 7.27
C ASN A 124 2.20 -18.41 6.18
N ALA A 125 1.10 -18.01 5.55
CA ALA A 125 0.41 -18.80 4.55
C ALA A 125 0.64 -18.24 3.14
N ARG A 126 1.68 -18.68 2.43
CA ARG A 126 1.97 -18.23 1.05
C ARG A 126 1.64 -19.29 -0.01
N THR A 127 1.25 -20.47 0.42
CA THR A 127 0.86 -21.60 -0.41
C THR A 127 -0.38 -22.28 0.16
N GLU A 128 -1.08 -23.08 -0.66
CA GLU A 128 -2.25 -23.85 -0.21
C GLU A 128 -1.89 -24.76 0.97
N LYS A 129 -0.73 -25.44 0.91
CA LYS A 129 -0.23 -26.26 2.01
C LYS A 129 0.00 -25.47 3.31
N GLU A 130 0.64 -24.32 3.23
CA GLU A 130 0.88 -23.47 4.41
C GLU A 130 -0.42 -22.90 4.97
N LEU A 131 -1.39 -22.55 4.11
CA LEU A 131 -2.70 -22.10 4.55
C LEU A 131 -3.46 -23.19 5.32
N GLY A 132 -3.46 -24.42 4.79
CA GLY A 132 -4.06 -25.56 5.49
C GLY A 132 -3.38 -25.82 6.83
N TYR A 133 -2.05 -25.75 6.88
CA TYR A 133 -1.29 -25.86 8.13
C TYR A 133 -1.65 -24.74 9.11
N TYR A 134 -1.72 -23.49 8.65
CA TYR A 134 -2.04 -22.32 9.49
C TYR A 134 -3.41 -22.48 10.15
N PHE A 135 -4.44 -22.88 9.40
CA PHE A 135 -5.79 -23.04 9.96
C PHE A 135 -5.86 -24.14 11.02
N ILE A 136 -5.14 -25.25 10.83
CA ILE A 136 -5.17 -26.36 11.78
C ILE A 136 -4.31 -26.08 13.00
N GLU A 137 -3.09 -25.59 12.82
CA GLU A 137 -2.12 -25.49 13.92
C GLU A 137 -2.23 -24.17 14.67
N GLU A 138 -2.35 -23.05 13.95
CA GLU A 138 -2.39 -21.72 14.57
C GLU A 138 -3.82 -21.36 15.00
N LEU A 139 -4.82 -21.68 14.19
CA LEU A 139 -6.23 -21.38 14.50
C LEU A 139 -6.97 -22.54 15.19
N SER A 140 -6.35 -23.72 15.28
CA SER A 140 -6.99 -24.92 15.87
C SER A 140 -8.35 -25.24 15.24
N SER A 141 -8.51 -25.00 13.94
CA SER A 141 -9.79 -25.16 13.24
C SER A 141 -10.33 -26.60 13.28
N ILE A 142 -9.43 -27.58 13.27
CA ILE A 142 -9.72 -29.01 13.33
C ILE A 142 -8.68 -29.69 14.23
N GLN A 143 -9.13 -30.55 15.14
CA GLN A 143 -8.23 -31.42 15.91
C GLN A 143 -7.93 -32.71 15.14
N ILE A 144 -6.69 -32.84 14.66
CA ILE A 144 -6.22 -34.04 13.97
C ILE A 144 -5.43 -34.92 14.94
N PRO A 145 -5.84 -36.18 15.18
CA PRO A 145 -5.08 -37.12 16.00
C PRO A 145 -3.65 -37.33 15.48
N ASP A 146 -2.66 -37.43 16.38
CA ASP A 146 -1.24 -37.55 16.04
C ASP A 146 -0.92 -38.73 15.11
N ASN A 147 -1.65 -39.83 15.24
CA ASN A 147 -1.47 -41.00 14.40
C ASN A 147 -2.03 -40.82 12.97
N ILE A 148 -2.91 -39.84 12.75
CA ILE A 148 -3.50 -39.50 11.45
C ILE A 148 -2.76 -38.33 10.80
N ARG A 149 -2.22 -37.41 11.61
CA ARG A 149 -1.55 -36.18 11.16
C ARG A 149 -0.52 -36.37 10.02
N PRO A 150 0.36 -37.40 10.01
CA PRO A 150 1.30 -37.61 8.91
C PRO A 150 0.65 -37.93 7.55
N TYR A 151 -0.61 -38.35 7.56
CA TYR A 151 -1.39 -38.72 6.37
C TYR A 151 -2.39 -37.65 5.96
N PHE A 152 -2.50 -36.56 6.71
CA PHE A 152 -3.42 -35.48 6.37
C PHE A 152 -2.88 -34.64 5.21
N ASP A 153 -3.71 -34.40 4.21
CA ASP A 153 -3.37 -33.60 3.05
C ASP A 153 -3.65 -32.12 3.32
N PHE A 154 -2.65 -31.44 3.90
CA PHE A 154 -2.72 -30.00 4.20
C PHE A 154 -2.87 -29.15 2.94
N GLU A 155 -2.33 -29.59 1.80
CA GLU A 155 -2.40 -28.83 0.54
C GLU A 155 -3.81 -28.87 -0.02
N MET A 156 -4.44 -30.05 -0.06
CA MET A 156 -5.83 -30.18 -0.49
C MET A 156 -6.79 -29.40 0.43
N TYR A 157 -6.62 -29.50 1.75
CA TYR A 157 -7.46 -28.75 2.70
C TYR A 157 -7.29 -27.23 2.53
N GLY A 158 -6.05 -26.74 2.41
CA GLY A 158 -5.81 -25.32 2.21
C GLY A 158 -6.28 -24.80 0.84
N ARG A 159 -6.30 -25.64 -0.19
CA ARG A 159 -6.92 -25.31 -1.48
C ARG A 159 -8.42 -25.10 -1.34
N ASP A 160 -9.11 -25.98 -0.60
CA ASP A 160 -10.55 -25.84 -0.35
C ASP A 160 -10.84 -24.57 0.46
N LEU A 161 -10.06 -24.31 1.52
CA LEU A 161 -10.13 -23.05 2.28
C LEU A 161 -9.94 -21.83 1.39
N ARG A 162 -8.96 -21.86 0.47
CA ARG A 162 -8.71 -20.74 -0.44
C ARG A 162 -9.92 -20.46 -1.34
N ILE A 163 -10.56 -21.51 -1.86
CA ILE A 163 -11.74 -21.39 -2.71
C ILE A 163 -12.93 -20.85 -1.92
N GLU A 164 -13.14 -21.34 -0.69
CA GLU A 164 -14.23 -20.93 0.18
C GLU A 164 -14.10 -19.47 0.63
N LEU A 165 -12.90 -19.08 1.08
CA LEU A 165 -12.61 -17.75 1.59
C LEU A 165 -12.46 -16.73 0.46
N GLY A 166 -12.02 -17.15 -0.73
CA GLY A 166 -11.90 -16.28 -1.90
C GLY A 166 -10.81 -15.20 -1.79
N GLY A 167 -9.79 -15.44 -0.99
CA GLY A 167 -8.62 -14.56 -0.81
C GLY A 167 -7.47 -14.87 -1.78
N THR A 168 -6.34 -14.19 -1.57
CA THR A 168 -5.18 -14.22 -2.46
C THR A 168 -3.86 -14.39 -1.70
N PHE A 169 -2.90 -15.11 -2.28
CA PHE A 169 -1.54 -15.21 -1.73
C PHE A 169 -0.68 -14.02 -2.14
N THR A 170 0.07 -13.48 -1.17
CA THR A 170 0.99 -12.35 -1.35
C THR A 170 2.35 -12.67 -0.75
N THR A 171 3.32 -11.78 -0.97
CA THR A 171 4.61 -11.80 -0.26
C THR A 171 4.45 -11.78 1.27
N TYR A 172 3.37 -11.19 1.78
CA TYR A 172 3.09 -11.03 3.20
C TYR A 172 2.27 -12.17 3.81
N GLY A 173 1.69 -13.06 3.00
CA GLY A 173 0.80 -14.14 3.47
C GLY A 173 -0.50 -14.21 2.66
N TYR A 174 -1.49 -14.94 3.19
CA TYR A 174 -2.80 -15.08 2.56
C TYR A 174 -3.71 -13.97 3.07
N ILE A 175 -4.19 -13.12 2.17
CA ILE A 175 -5.05 -11.97 2.49
C ILE A 175 -6.47 -12.26 2.03
N VAL A 176 -7.46 -12.03 2.89
CA VAL A 176 -8.89 -12.20 2.58
C VAL A 176 -9.70 -11.02 3.10
N GLU A 177 -10.69 -10.61 2.31
CA GLU A 177 -11.70 -9.63 2.71
C GLU A 177 -12.87 -10.35 3.41
N ASN A 178 -13.16 -9.97 4.65
CA ASN A 178 -14.19 -10.56 5.50
C ASN A 178 -15.60 -9.96 5.29
N SER A 179 -15.71 -8.85 4.55
CA SER A 179 -16.93 -8.04 4.44
C SER A 179 -17.88 -8.42 3.29
N LYS A 180 -18.04 -9.72 2.98
CA LYS A 180 -19.04 -10.18 2.01
C LYS A 180 -20.38 -10.59 2.63
#